data_AF-A0AAD6C6A1-F1
#
_entry.id   AF-A0AAD6C6A1-F1
#
_cell.length_a   1.000
_cell.length_b   1.000
_cell.length_c   1.000
_cell.angle_alpha   90.00
_cell.angle_beta   90.00
_cell.angle_gamma   90.00
#
_symmetry.space_group_name_H-M   'P 1'
#
loop_
_entity.id
_entity.type
_entity.pdbx_description
1 polymer ?
#
loop_
_entity_poly.entity_id
_entity_poly.type
_entity_poly.pdbx_seq_one_letter_code
_entity_poly.pdbx_strand_id
1 'polypeptide(L)'
;MLEIHCSGTPFKIGRKHGLEARDKVLGSLAFYKRLFWSTCALDWSRVCDEASKYISTLETLCPKYLDELRGVAEGANVDLLGIVALNVRAEITFGLFTLPVKIDGCTSLAVKLKRAAVTFGRPTNAGERIEVAF
;
A
#
# COMPACT_ATOMS: atom_id res chain seq x y z
N MET A 1 2.97 -9.97 -15.96
CA MET A 1 3.02 -9.37 -14.61
C MET A 1 4.38 -8.69 -14.48
N LEU A 2 4.45 -7.51 -13.87
CA LEU A 2 5.73 -6.84 -13.64
C LEU A 2 6.43 -7.54 -12.47
N GLU A 3 7.68 -7.94 -12.65
CA GLU A 3 8.51 -8.56 -11.62
C GLU A 3 9.70 -7.66 -11.31
N ILE A 4 9.90 -7.34 -10.03
CA ILE A 4 10.96 -6.44 -9.56
C ILE A 4 11.72 -7.16 -8.44
N HIS A 5 13.03 -7.28 -8.62
CA HIS A 5 13.92 -7.86 -7.61
C HIS A 5 14.62 -6.76 -6.82
N CYS A 6 14.13 -6.48 -5.61
CA CYS A 6 14.72 -5.49 -4.72
C CYS A 6 15.68 -6.13 -3.71
N SER A 7 16.76 -5.42 -3.38
CA SER A 7 17.73 -5.82 -2.36
C SER A 7 18.45 -4.59 -1.81
N GLY A 8 18.88 -4.64 -0.55
CA GLY A 8 19.65 -3.57 0.09
C GLY A 8 18.93 -3.00 1.31
N THR A 9 19.17 -1.72 1.59
CA THR A 9 18.47 -0.98 2.66
C THR A 9 17.00 -0.76 2.28
N PRO A 10 16.10 -0.51 3.25
CA PRO A 10 14.68 -0.25 2.96
C PRO A 10 14.49 0.87 1.93
N PHE A 11 15.18 2.01 2.09
CA PHE A 11 15.19 3.05 1.07
C PHE A 11 15.60 2.57 -0.33
N LYS A 12 16.66 1.76 -0.46
CA LYS A 12 17.11 1.23 -1.77
C LYS A 12 16.09 0.28 -2.38
N ILE A 13 15.45 -0.54 -1.55
CA ILE A 13 14.36 -1.43 -1.95
C ILE A 13 13.21 -0.59 -2.52
N GLY A 14 12.77 0.42 -1.76
CA GLY A 14 11.70 1.32 -2.16
C GLY A 14 12.04 2.08 -3.44
N ARG A 15 13.24 2.65 -3.54
CA ARG A 15 13.67 3.43 -4.72
C ARG A 15 13.69 2.60 -5.99
N LYS A 16 14.21 1.37 -5.93
CA LYS A 16 14.19 0.46 -7.08
C LYS A 16 12.75 0.11 -7.48
N HIS A 17 11.91 -0.18 -6.49
CA HIS A 17 10.50 -0.47 -6.69
C HIS A 17 9.77 0.69 -7.36
N GLY A 18 9.85 1.90 -6.81
CA GLY A 18 9.22 3.09 -7.37
C GLY A 18 9.70 3.42 -8.78
N LEU A 19 11.00 3.24 -9.05
CA LEU A 19 11.60 3.48 -10.36
C LEU A 19 11.07 2.51 -11.43
N GLU A 20 11.13 1.21 -11.15
CA GLU A 20 10.75 0.17 -12.12
C GLU A 20 9.23 0.04 -12.28
N ALA A 21 8.45 0.44 -11.27
CA ALA A 21 6.98 0.40 -11.31
C ALA A 21 6.32 1.77 -11.43
N ARG A 22 7.06 2.81 -11.86
CA ARG A 22 6.57 4.20 -11.88
C ARG A 22 5.20 4.36 -12.51
N ASP A 23 4.99 3.77 -13.69
CA ASP A 23 3.71 3.87 -14.41
C ASP A 23 2.56 3.23 -13.64
N LYS A 24 2.84 2.14 -12.91
CA LYS A 24 1.86 1.49 -12.05
C LYS A 24 1.53 2.36 -10.85
N VAL A 25 2.53 2.90 -10.15
CA VAL A 25 2.33 3.85 -9.04
C VAL A 25 1.48 5.05 -9.45
N LEU A 26 1.77 5.67 -10.60
CA LEU A 26 0.99 6.78 -11.13
C LEU A 26 -0.46 6.37 -11.45
N GLY A 27 -0.64 5.17 -12.01
CA GLY A 27 -1.96 4.58 -12.24
C GLY A 27 -2.77 4.40 -10.95
N SER A 28 -2.13 3.88 -9.90
CA SER A 28 -2.72 3.68 -8.57
C SER A 28 -3.11 5.00 -7.92
N LEU A 29 -2.22 5.99 -7.95
CA LEU A 29 -2.52 7.33 -7.44
C LEU A 29 -3.73 7.95 -8.17
N ALA A 30 -3.77 7.84 -9.50
CA ALA A 30 -4.90 8.34 -10.28
C ALA A 30 -6.20 7.60 -9.96
N PHE A 31 -6.14 6.28 -9.78
CA PHE A 31 -7.29 5.45 -9.38
C PHE A 31 -7.80 5.83 -8.00
N TYR A 32 -6.94 5.82 -6.98
CA TYR A 32 -7.34 6.07 -5.60
C TYR A 32 -7.79 7.51 -5.38
N LYS A 33 -7.22 8.49 -6.10
CA LYS A 33 -7.72 9.87 -6.08
C LYS A 33 -9.19 9.95 -6.51
N ARG A 34 -9.61 9.17 -7.52
CA ARG A 34 -11.03 9.08 -7.92
C ARG A 34 -11.86 8.28 -6.92
N LEU A 35 -11.30 7.19 -6.40
CA LEU A 35 -11.99 6.33 -5.44
C LEU A 35 -12.35 7.11 -4.17
N PHE A 36 -11.37 7.73 -3.50
CA PHE A 36 -11.58 8.50 -2.28
C PHE A 36 -12.61 9.64 -2.45
N TRP A 37 -12.58 10.31 -3.60
CA TRP A 37 -13.60 11.29 -3.94
C TRP A 37 -14.99 10.65 -4.01
N SER A 38 -15.13 9.52 -4.71
CA SER A 38 -16.42 8.85 -4.89
C SER A 38 -16.97 8.15 -3.64
N THR A 39 -16.10 7.68 -2.74
CA THR A 39 -16.51 6.87 -1.57
C THR A 39 -16.61 7.69 -0.30
N CYS A 40 -15.76 8.70 -0.13
CA CYS A 40 -15.63 9.45 1.13
C CYS A 40 -15.82 10.97 0.94
N ALA A 41 -16.06 11.44 -0.30
CA ALA A 41 -16.11 12.87 -0.66
C ALA A 41 -14.85 13.66 -0.26
N LEU A 42 -13.70 12.97 -0.18
CA LEU A 42 -12.42 13.60 0.14
C LEU A 42 -11.68 13.97 -1.14
N ASP A 43 -11.31 15.24 -1.26
CA ASP A 43 -10.34 15.66 -2.27
C ASP A 43 -8.92 15.17 -1.92
N TRP A 44 -8.02 15.24 -2.89
CA TRP A 44 -6.67 14.72 -2.72
C TRP A 44 -5.85 15.44 -1.64
N SER A 45 -6.09 16.74 -1.43
CA SER A 45 -5.40 17.48 -0.37
C SER A 45 -5.80 16.94 0.99
N ARG A 46 -7.10 16.72 1.20
CA ARG A 46 -7.62 16.12 2.43
C ARG A 46 -7.15 14.69 2.63
N VAL A 47 -7.04 13.89 1.57
CA VAL A 47 -6.44 12.56 1.64
C VAL A 47 -4.99 12.63 2.12
N CYS A 48 -4.19 13.56 1.60
CA CYS A 48 -2.82 13.78 2.07
C CYS A 48 -2.76 14.28 3.52
N ASP A 49 -3.67 15.18 3.91
CA ASP A 49 -3.78 15.65 5.31
C ASP A 49 -4.05 14.48 6.25
N GLU A 50 -4.98 13.59 5.89
CA GLU A 50 -5.27 12.37 6.66
C GLU A 50 -4.07 11.41 6.69
N ALA A 51 -3.42 11.17 5.56
CA ALA A 51 -2.22 10.34 5.48
C ALA A 51 -1.06 10.87 6.35
N SER A 52 -0.94 12.19 6.48
CA SER A 52 0.11 12.83 7.29
C SER A 52 0.04 12.45 8.77
N LYS A 53 -1.17 12.17 9.29
CA LYS A 53 -1.39 11.78 10.69
C LYS A 53 -0.73 10.45 11.05
N TYR A 54 -0.46 9.60 10.06
CA TYR A 54 0.20 8.31 10.26
C TYR A 54 1.72 8.40 10.32
N ILE A 55 2.33 9.51 9.87
CA ILE A 55 3.79 9.63 9.77
C ILE A 55 4.46 9.42 11.13
N SER A 56 4.01 10.10 12.18
CA SER A 56 4.60 9.98 13.52
C SER A 56 4.53 8.56 14.08
N THR A 57 3.43 7.86 13.79
CA THR A 57 3.22 6.47 14.21
C THR A 57 4.12 5.52 13.42
N LEU A 58 4.24 5.72 12.10
CA LEU A 58 5.15 4.96 11.25
C LEU A 58 6.61 5.17 11.65
N GLU A 59 7.01 6.40 11.97
CA GLU A 59 8.36 6.73 12.46
C GLU A 59 8.69 6.00 13.77
N THR A 60 7.71 5.89 14.67
CA THR A 60 7.92 5.28 15.99
C THR A 60 7.89 3.76 15.93
N LEU A 61 6.88 3.19 15.26
CA LEU A 61 6.60 1.76 15.32
C LEU A 61 7.31 0.96 14.22
N CYS A 62 7.50 1.57 13.05
CA CYS A 62 8.04 0.87 11.89
C CYS A 62 8.88 1.79 10.99
N PRO A 63 9.96 2.40 11.51
CA PRO A 63 10.77 3.37 10.78
C PRO A 63 11.38 2.80 9.49
N LYS A 64 11.68 1.50 9.46
CA LYS A 64 12.17 0.81 8.26
C LYS A 64 11.15 0.86 7.11
N TYR A 65 9.86 0.74 7.41
CA TYR A 65 8.82 0.78 6.38
C TYR A 65 8.61 2.19 5.85
N LEU A 66 8.62 3.20 6.73
CA LEU A 66 8.57 4.58 6.26
C LEU A 66 9.76 4.96 5.37
N ASP A 67 10.96 4.45 5.70
CA ASP A 67 12.15 4.63 4.86
C ASP A 67 12.00 3.96 3.48
N GLU A 68 11.37 2.79 3.41
CA GLU A 68 11.01 2.17 2.14
C GLU A 68 9.98 2.98 1.36
N LEU A 69 8.94 3.51 2.00
CA LEU A 69 7.94 4.39 1.33
C LEU A 69 8.57 5.68 0.79
N ARG A 70 9.55 6.26 1.51
CA ARG A 70 10.37 7.38 1.02
C ARG A 70 11.14 7.01 -0.24
N GLY A 71 11.74 5.81 -0.26
CA GLY A 71 12.37 5.27 -1.44
C GLY A 71 11.39 5.16 -2.62
N VAL A 72 10.20 4.58 -2.41
CA VAL A 72 9.17 4.43 -3.46
C VAL A 72 8.77 5.79 -4.02
N ALA A 73 8.52 6.78 -3.16
CA ALA A 73 8.18 8.14 -3.55
C ALA A 73 9.27 8.77 -4.43
N GLU A 74 10.54 8.66 -4.02
CA GLU A 74 11.67 9.14 -4.81
C GLU A 74 11.78 8.41 -6.16
N GLY A 75 11.72 7.07 -6.16
CA GLY A 75 11.86 6.26 -7.36
C GLY A 75 10.77 6.53 -8.40
N ALA A 76 9.52 6.70 -7.96
CA ALA A 76 8.39 7.02 -8.83
C ALA A 76 8.29 8.51 -9.17
N ASN A 77 9.08 9.37 -8.51
CA ASN A 77 9.05 10.82 -8.58
C ASN A 77 7.66 11.40 -8.26
N VAL A 78 7.16 11.06 -7.06
CA VAL A 78 5.86 11.50 -6.52
C VAL A 78 6.02 11.90 -5.05
N ASP A 79 4.99 12.55 -4.49
CA ASP A 79 5.00 12.95 -3.09
C ASP A 79 4.87 11.75 -2.12
N LEU A 80 5.59 11.80 -1.01
CA LEU A 80 5.57 10.76 0.03
C LEU A 80 4.16 10.53 0.58
N LEU A 81 3.40 11.60 0.84
CA LEU A 81 2.06 11.47 1.42
C LEU A 81 1.11 10.72 0.48
N GLY A 82 1.32 10.84 -0.84
CA GLY A 82 0.57 10.04 -1.81
C GLY A 82 0.87 8.54 -1.68
N ILE A 83 2.13 8.17 -1.48
CA ILE A 83 2.53 6.78 -1.25
C ILE A 83 2.01 6.27 0.09
N VAL A 84 2.09 7.09 1.14
CA VAL A 84 1.52 6.75 2.45
C VAL A 84 0.02 6.53 2.33
N ALA A 85 -0.72 7.42 1.65
CA ALA A 85 -2.16 7.30 1.44
C ALA A 85 -2.55 5.99 0.75
N LEU A 86 -1.77 5.50 -0.22
CA LEU A 86 -2.01 4.18 -0.84
C LEU A 86 -1.79 3.01 0.14
N ASN A 87 -0.83 3.15 1.05
CA ASN A 87 -0.50 2.12 2.04
C ASN A 87 -1.46 2.12 3.24
N VAL A 88 -2.02 3.27 3.60
CA VAL A 88 -3.07 3.39 4.65
C VAL A 88 -4.48 3.54 4.07
N ARG A 89 -4.68 3.10 2.82
CA ARG A 89 -5.93 3.30 2.07
C ARG A 89 -7.15 2.70 2.76
N ALA A 90 -6.96 1.57 3.44
CA ALA A 90 -8.04 0.92 4.17
C ALA A 90 -8.41 1.77 5.37
N GLU A 91 -7.42 2.26 6.11
CA GLU A 91 -7.61 3.12 7.27
C GLU A 91 -8.32 4.43 6.88
N ILE A 92 -7.95 5.05 5.75
CA ILE A 92 -8.64 6.23 5.23
C ILE A 92 -10.07 5.90 4.79
N THR A 93 -10.24 4.82 4.01
CA THR A 93 -11.56 4.45 3.45
C THR A 93 -12.54 4.00 4.55
N PHE A 94 -12.08 3.17 5.49
CA PHE A 94 -12.89 2.56 6.54
C PHE A 94 -12.98 3.40 7.81
N GLY A 95 -11.97 4.21 8.11
CA GLY A 95 -11.95 5.05 9.31
C GLY A 95 -12.80 6.32 9.20
N LEU A 96 -13.10 6.77 7.97
CA LEU A 96 -13.75 8.06 7.71
C LEU A 96 -15.12 7.94 7.03
N PHE A 97 -15.81 6.80 7.18
CA PHE A 97 -17.08 6.57 6.48
C PHE A 97 -18.14 7.64 6.75
N THR A 98 -18.62 8.25 5.67
CA THR A 98 -19.80 9.12 5.63
C THR A 98 -20.92 8.56 4.74
N LEU A 99 -20.63 7.55 3.90
CA LEU A 99 -21.57 6.90 2.97
C LEU A 99 -21.35 5.37 2.93
N PRO A 100 -22.36 4.57 2.52
CA PRO A 100 -22.22 3.12 2.39
C PRO A 100 -21.25 2.77 1.26
N VAL A 101 -20.09 2.21 1.61
CA VAL A 101 -19.08 1.74 0.65
C VAL A 101 -19.29 0.26 0.35
N LYS A 102 -19.19 -0.09 -0.93
CA LYS A 102 -19.22 -1.48 -1.40
C LYS A 102 -17.91 -2.16 -0.98
N ILE A 103 -18.00 -3.07 -0.02
CA ILE A 103 -16.84 -3.79 0.53
C ILE A 103 -16.36 -4.81 -0.51
N ASP A 104 -15.08 -4.81 -0.82
CA ASP A 104 -14.45 -5.92 -1.56
C ASP A 104 -14.55 -7.18 -0.70
N GLY A 105 -15.36 -8.14 -1.13
CA GLY A 105 -15.55 -9.39 -0.42
C GLY A 105 -14.31 -10.27 -0.52
N CYS A 106 -13.85 -10.82 0.60
CA CYS A 106 -12.77 -11.81 0.63
C CYS A 106 -13.35 -13.21 0.87
N THR A 107 -12.77 -14.25 0.29
CA THR A 107 -13.02 -15.64 0.69
C THR A 107 -11.68 -16.36 0.83
N SER A 108 -11.40 -16.90 2.02
CA SER A 108 -10.18 -17.68 2.30
C SER A 108 -10.53 -19.03 2.93
N LEU A 109 -9.92 -20.12 2.46
CA LEU A 109 -10.11 -21.47 2.97
C LEU A 109 -8.76 -22.10 3.35
N ALA A 110 -8.68 -22.71 4.53
CA ALA A 110 -7.52 -23.49 4.96
C ALA A 110 -7.95 -24.90 5.36
N VAL A 111 -7.31 -25.92 4.81
CA VAL A 111 -7.59 -27.35 5.11
C VAL A 111 -6.31 -28.01 5.60
N LYS A 112 -6.37 -28.63 6.79
CA LYS A 112 -5.26 -29.42 7.35
C LYS A 112 -5.38 -30.88 6.89
N LEU A 113 -4.47 -31.32 6.01
CA LEU A 113 -4.39 -32.72 5.60
C LEU A 113 -3.55 -33.53 6.60
N LYS A 114 -4.01 -34.74 6.97
CA LYS A 114 -3.34 -35.60 7.96
C LYS A 114 -1.99 -36.18 7.48
N ARG A 115 -1.66 -36.08 6.19
CA ARG A 115 -0.35 -36.40 5.60
C ARG A 115 -0.17 -35.65 4.28
N ALA A 116 0.28 -34.40 4.35
CA ALA A 116 0.98 -33.67 3.29
C ALA A 116 1.42 -32.33 3.90
N ALA A 117 2.57 -31.80 3.46
CA ALA A 117 3.03 -30.47 3.83
C ALA A 117 1.89 -29.46 3.69
N VAL A 118 1.78 -28.54 4.66
CA VAL A 118 0.75 -27.50 4.65
C VAL A 118 0.87 -26.69 3.35
N THR A 119 -0.03 -26.91 2.41
CA THR A 119 -0.18 -26.05 1.24
C THR A 119 -1.00 -24.84 1.64
N PHE A 120 -0.30 -23.77 2.04
CA PHE A 120 -0.92 -22.45 2.10
C PHE A 120 -1.18 -21.98 0.66
N GLY A 121 -2.41 -22.15 0.19
CA GLY A 121 -2.92 -21.39 -0.95
C GLY A 121 -3.24 -19.95 -0.52
N ARG A 122 -2.21 -19.15 -0.23
CA ARG A 122 -2.33 -17.69 -0.27
C ARG A 122 -1.82 -17.24 -1.64
N PRO A 123 -2.59 -16.51 -2.46
CA PRO A 123 -1.95 -15.52 -3.30
C PRO A 123 -1.46 -14.45 -2.34
N THR A 124 -0.22 -14.58 -1.87
CA THR A 124 0.69 -13.54 -1.35
C THR A 124 1.76 -14.18 -0.47
N ASN A 125 3.00 -14.12 -0.96
CA ASN A 125 4.19 -14.49 -0.22
C ASN A 125 4.39 -13.51 0.94
N ALA A 126 4.13 -13.96 2.17
CA ALA A 126 4.55 -13.27 3.38
C ALA A 126 6.07 -13.46 3.58
N GLY A 127 6.86 -12.78 2.76
CA GLY A 127 8.05 -12.11 3.26
C GLY A 127 7.61 -10.72 3.70
N GLU A 128 8.23 -10.12 4.71
CA GLU A 128 8.02 -8.71 5.07
C GLU A 128 8.30 -7.85 3.82
N ARG A 129 7.26 -7.62 3.03
CA ARG A 129 7.24 -6.79 1.84
C ARG A 129 6.10 -5.84 2.06
N ILE A 130 6.38 -4.55 1.96
CA ILE A 130 5.31 -3.59 1.78
C ILE A 130 4.70 -3.90 0.40
N GLU A 131 3.45 -4.36 0.39
CA GLU A 131 2.65 -4.28 -0.82
C GLU A 131 2.34 -2.81 -1.07
N VAL A 132 3.21 -2.15 -1.82
CA VAL A 132 2.84 -0.87 -2.44
C VAL A 132 1.68 -1.21 -3.37
N ALA A 133 0.48 -0.74 -2.99
CA ALA A 133 -0.73 -0.99 -3.75
C ALA A 133 -0.50 -0.55 -5.20
N PHE A 134 -0.71 -1.48 -6.14
CA PHE A 134 -0.84 -1.18 -7.56
C PHE A 134 -2.31 -1.19 -7.95
#